data_AF-A0A1Y1JUD7-F1
#
_entry.id   AF-A0A1Y1JUD7-F1
#
_cell.length_a   1.000
_cell.length_b   1.000
_cell.length_c   1.000
_cell.angle_alpha   90.00
_cell.angle_beta   90.00
_cell.angle_gamma   90.00
#
_symmetry.space_group_name_H-M   'P 1'
#
loop_
_entity.id
_entity.type
_entity.pdbx_description
1 polymer ?
#
loop_
_entity_poly.entity_id
_entity_poly.type
_entity_poly.pdbx_seq_one_letter_code
_entity_poly.pdbx_strand_id
1 'polypeptide(L)'
;MYHSIIISNILMEVGCKYLYSWIYYELKSNNKNEHTKTLYDRVTNKYGIELTGIQFCKDYKEEINDEQMFKLSFLNELYKCHNDMHDIIKNRKDEVICEALKNILNEYKTKFEERVAVKETTENIKSSVQSIPTYKNNIKAAIITTIIVMLLIFLFIFLVFKFASNSSYFQQKLQRMRNKWKNIDIVCSILKQSEINRNISWNNRYNISYNID
;
A
#
# COMPACT_ATOMS: atom_id res chain seq x y z
N MET A 1 -3.04 -1.17 -13.47
CA MET A 1 -3.20 -2.62 -13.22
C MET A 1 -1.95 -3.41 -13.63
N TYR A 2 -1.47 -3.33 -14.88
CA TYR A 2 -0.24 -4.01 -15.34
C TYR A 2 1.03 -3.70 -14.53
N HIS A 3 1.24 -2.44 -14.14
CA HIS A 3 2.42 -2.06 -13.35
C HIS A 3 2.44 -2.69 -11.95
N SER A 4 1.26 -2.90 -11.35
CA SER A 4 1.12 -3.54 -10.04
C SER A 4 1.43 -5.04 -10.07
N ILE A 5 1.14 -5.71 -11.19
CA ILE A 5 1.41 -7.14 -11.38
C ILE A 5 2.91 -7.38 -11.58
N ILE A 6 3.57 -6.52 -12.36
CA ILE A 6 5.02 -6.60 -12.59
C ILE A 6 5.80 -6.39 -11.27
N ILE A 7 5.43 -5.37 -10.49
CA ILE A 7 6.05 -5.11 -9.18
C ILE A 7 5.85 -6.30 -8.22
N SER A 8 4.67 -6.90 -8.21
CA SER A 8 4.39 -8.09 -7.39
C SER A 8 5.28 -9.28 -7.75
N ASN A 9 5.51 -9.51 -9.05
CA ASN A 9 6.37 -10.61 -9.51
C ASN A 9 7.84 -10.38 -9.15
N ILE A 10 8.34 -9.15 -9.29
CA ILE A 10 9.72 -8.80 -8.93
C ILE A 10 9.96 -8.96 -7.43
N LEU A 11 9.04 -8.47 -6.59
CA LEU A 11 9.12 -8.63 -5.13
C LEU A 11 9.11 -10.10 -4.72
N MET A 12 8.27 -10.90 -5.36
CA MET A 12 8.22 -12.34 -5.11
C MET A 12 9.56 -13.00 -5.47
N GLU A 13 10.10 -12.68 -6.64
CA GLU A 13 11.37 -13.20 -7.13
C GLU A 13 12.53 -12.89 -6.16
N VAL A 14 12.62 -11.63 -5.73
CA VAL A 14 13.62 -11.18 -4.74
C VAL A 14 13.42 -11.88 -3.41
N GLY A 15 12.18 -12.06 -2.97
CA GLY A 15 11.86 -12.80 -1.73
C GLY A 15 12.31 -14.26 -1.78
N CYS A 16 12.11 -14.94 -2.92
CA CYS A 16 12.55 -16.31 -3.14
C CYS A 16 14.08 -16.45 -3.05
N LYS A 17 14.82 -15.56 -3.72
CA LYS A 17 16.29 -15.49 -3.64
C LYS A 17 16.79 -15.27 -2.23
N TYR A 18 16.17 -14.32 -1.53
CA TYR A 18 16.52 -14.01 -0.16
C TYR A 18 16.30 -15.21 0.77
N LEU A 19 15.13 -15.87 0.67
CA LEU A 19 14.82 -17.05 1.48
C LEU A 19 15.82 -18.18 1.24
N TYR A 20 16.17 -18.47 -0.02
CA TYR A 20 17.16 -19.49 -0.35
C TYR A 20 18.53 -19.16 0.25
N SER A 21 18.97 -17.91 0.08
CA SER A 21 20.25 -17.42 0.63
C SER A 21 20.28 -17.51 2.16
N TRP A 22 19.19 -17.11 2.83
CA TRP A 22 19.09 -17.19 4.28
C TRP A 22 19.23 -18.63 4.79
N ILE A 23 18.50 -19.59 4.19
CA ILE A 23 18.61 -21.01 4.54
C ILE A 23 20.04 -21.53 4.31
N TYR A 24 20.66 -21.15 3.19
CA TYR A 24 22.03 -21.55 2.87
C TYR A 24 23.01 -21.14 3.96
N TYR A 25 22.98 -19.87 4.40
CA TYR A 25 23.90 -19.38 5.42
C TYR A 25 23.67 -20.01 6.78
N GLU A 26 22.40 -20.19 7.17
CA GLU A 26 22.04 -20.85 8.41
C GLU A 26 22.59 -22.29 8.47
N LEU A 27 22.47 -23.04 7.36
CA LEU A 27 22.98 -24.40 7.28
C LEU A 27 24.49 -24.47 7.09
N LYS A 28 25.09 -23.53 6.34
CA LYS A 28 26.54 -23.43 6.15
C LYS A 28 27.27 -23.20 7.47
N SER A 29 26.69 -22.43 8.38
CA SER A 29 27.25 -22.23 9.74
C SER A 29 27.42 -23.56 10.51
N ASN A 30 26.64 -24.58 10.14
CA ASN A 30 26.63 -25.91 10.74
C ASN A 30 27.25 -27.00 9.85
N ASN A 31 27.95 -26.63 8.76
CA ASN A 31 28.47 -27.56 7.74
C ASN A 31 27.40 -28.50 7.15
N LYS A 32 26.19 -27.98 6.91
CA LYS A 32 25.03 -28.72 6.37
C LYS A 32 24.46 -28.09 5.10
N ASN A 33 25.25 -27.30 4.38
CA ASN A 33 24.79 -26.52 3.25
C ASN A 33 24.28 -27.38 2.08
N GLU A 34 24.66 -28.66 1.99
CA GLU A 34 24.11 -29.62 1.05
C GLU A 34 22.59 -29.82 1.20
N HIS A 35 22.04 -29.57 2.39
CA HIS A 35 20.60 -29.71 2.66
C HIS A 35 19.77 -28.47 2.31
N THR A 36 20.41 -27.38 1.88
CA THR A 36 19.75 -26.09 1.58
C THR A 36 18.59 -26.26 0.62
N LYS A 37 18.83 -26.91 -0.52
CA LYS A 37 17.83 -27.12 -1.56
C LYS A 37 16.64 -27.94 -1.04
N THR A 38 16.92 -29.03 -0.33
CA THR A 38 15.88 -29.88 0.23
C THR A 38 15.02 -29.14 1.26
N LEU A 39 15.63 -28.33 2.12
CA LEU A 39 14.90 -27.56 3.13
C LEU A 39 14.06 -26.46 2.47
N TYR A 40 14.65 -25.73 1.51
CA TYR A 40 13.95 -24.71 0.73
C TYR A 40 12.73 -25.28 -0.02
N ASP A 41 12.88 -26.42 -0.70
CA ASP A 41 11.79 -27.09 -1.41
C ASP A 41 10.67 -27.51 -0.45
N ARG A 42 11.00 -28.00 0.75
CA ARG A 42 9.99 -28.34 1.77
C ARG A 42 9.24 -27.11 2.27
N VAL A 43 9.97 -26.03 2.57
CA VAL A 43 9.36 -24.78 3.07
C VAL A 43 8.44 -24.18 2.00
N THR A 44 8.92 -24.04 0.77
CA THR A 44 8.14 -23.45 -0.33
C THR A 44 6.94 -24.31 -0.74
N ASN A 45 7.06 -25.64 -0.74
CA ASN A 45 5.92 -26.52 -1.01
C ASN A 45 4.86 -26.47 0.11
N LYS A 46 5.28 -26.54 1.37
CA LYS A 46 4.36 -26.52 2.51
C LYS A 46 3.64 -25.18 2.63
N TYR A 47 4.37 -24.07 2.57
CA TYR A 47 3.77 -22.74 2.75
C TYR A 47 3.16 -22.17 1.47
N GLY A 48 3.68 -22.51 0.29
CA GLY A 48 3.08 -22.11 -0.97
C GLY A 48 1.84 -22.94 -1.29
N ILE A 49 2.04 -24.24 -1.52
CA ILE A 49 0.98 -25.08 -2.09
C ILE A 49 -0.06 -25.42 -1.03
N GLU A 50 0.34 -25.90 0.15
CA GLU A 50 -0.62 -26.40 1.13
C GLU A 50 -1.42 -25.29 1.81
N LEU A 51 -0.80 -24.12 2.05
CA LEU A 51 -1.45 -23.02 2.77
C LEU A 51 -2.11 -21.99 1.85
N THR A 52 -1.54 -21.70 0.67
CA THR A 52 -2.06 -20.65 -0.22
C THR A 52 -2.61 -21.16 -1.54
N GLY A 53 -2.36 -22.43 -1.88
CA GLY A 53 -2.71 -23.00 -3.18
C GLY A 53 -1.86 -22.47 -4.35
N ILE A 54 -0.83 -21.66 -4.07
CA ILE A 54 0.01 -21.01 -5.07
C ILE A 54 1.43 -21.57 -4.96
N GLN A 55 1.99 -22.00 -6.09
CA GLN A 55 3.36 -22.45 -6.14
C GLN A 55 4.30 -21.25 -6.26
N PHE A 56 4.81 -20.76 -5.14
CA PHE A 56 5.81 -19.70 -5.11
C PHE A 56 7.19 -20.22 -5.53
N CYS A 57 8.00 -19.34 -6.12
CA CYS A 57 9.42 -19.58 -6.38
C CYS A 57 9.77 -20.74 -7.33
N LYS A 58 8.80 -21.26 -8.09
CA LYS A 58 8.98 -22.42 -8.98
C LYS A 58 10.05 -22.19 -10.06
N ASP A 59 10.11 -20.96 -10.55
CA ASP A 59 10.98 -20.56 -11.65
C ASP A 59 12.40 -20.24 -11.17
N TYR A 60 12.62 -20.14 -9.85
CA TYR A 60 13.91 -19.78 -9.25
C TYR A 60 14.90 -20.93 -9.12
N LYS A 61 14.76 -21.94 -9.96
CA LYS A 61 15.57 -23.16 -9.95
C LYS A 61 16.99 -22.98 -10.51
N GLU A 62 17.36 -21.79 -10.96
CA GLU A 62 18.73 -21.52 -11.37
C GLU A 62 19.67 -21.72 -10.18
N GLU A 63 20.71 -22.52 -10.39
CA GLU A 63 21.74 -22.78 -9.39
C GLU A 63 22.50 -21.49 -9.11
N ILE A 64 22.11 -20.79 -8.06
CA ILE A 64 22.89 -19.70 -7.50
C ILE A 64 24.22 -20.29 -7.06
N ASN A 65 25.30 -19.92 -7.76
CA ASN A 65 26.63 -20.42 -7.42
C ASN A 65 27.13 -19.81 -6.09
N ASP A 66 28.16 -20.41 -5.48
CA ASP A 66 28.68 -19.94 -4.18
C ASP A 66 29.15 -18.47 -4.21
N GLU A 67 29.62 -17.98 -5.35
CA GLU A 67 30.04 -16.58 -5.51
C GLU A 67 28.86 -15.61 -5.46
N GLN A 68 27.77 -15.91 -6.16
CA GLN A 68 26.53 -15.13 -6.11
C GLN A 68 25.92 -15.18 -4.71
N MET A 69 26.02 -16.34 -4.05
CA MET A 69 25.59 -16.49 -2.67
C MET A 69 26.42 -15.61 -1.73
N PHE A 70 27.74 -15.54 -1.93
CA PHE A 70 28.65 -14.69 -1.17
C PHE A 70 28.35 -13.19 -1.35
N LYS A 71 28.06 -12.77 -2.59
CA LYS A 71 27.63 -11.38 -2.86
C LYS A 71 26.32 -11.04 -2.15
N LEU A 72 25.37 -11.98 -2.11
CA LEU A 72 24.09 -11.81 -1.41
C LEU A 72 24.24 -11.72 0.12
N SER A 73 25.09 -12.55 0.75
CA SER A 73 25.36 -12.36 2.19
C SER A 73 26.02 -11.03 2.46
N PHE A 74 26.99 -10.66 1.63
CA PHE A 74 27.70 -9.40 1.82
C PHE A 74 26.73 -8.21 1.73
N LEU A 75 25.80 -8.23 0.77
CA LEU A 75 24.74 -7.22 0.65
C LEU A 75 23.77 -7.21 1.85
N ASN A 76 23.48 -8.38 2.41
CA ASN A 76 22.63 -8.50 3.60
C ASN A 76 23.34 -7.98 4.87
N GLU A 77 24.63 -8.29 5.04
CA GLU A 77 25.44 -7.75 6.15
C GLU A 77 25.63 -6.24 6.03
N LEU A 78 25.84 -5.73 4.81
CA LEU A 78 25.77 -4.31 4.47
C LEU A 78 24.46 -3.66 4.95
N TYR A 79 23.33 -4.28 4.62
CA TYR A 79 22.00 -3.80 4.98
C TYR A 79 21.78 -3.80 6.50
N LYS A 80 22.18 -4.88 7.19
CA LYS A 80 22.17 -4.94 8.65
C LYS A 80 23.03 -3.83 9.24
N CYS A 81 24.25 -3.64 8.73
CA CYS A 81 25.14 -2.59 9.19
C CYS A 81 24.54 -1.18 9.05
N HIS A 82 23.86 -0.91 7.94
CA HIS A 82 23.18 0.36 7.69
C HIS A 82 22.01 0.57 8.66
N ASN A 83 21.21 -0.47 8.91
CA ASN A 83 20.02 -0.36 9.76
C ASN A 83 20.32 -0.44 11.25
N ASP A 84 21.34 -1.19 11.64
CA ASP A 84 21.78 -1.41 13.03
C ASP A 84 22.77 -0.34 13.50
N MET A 85 22.87 0.81 12.82
CA MET A 85 23.64 1.97 13.31
C MET A 85 23.21 2.44 14.72
N HIS A 86 22.10 1.91 15.27
CA HIS A 86 21.65 2.18 16.63
C HIS A 86 21.96 1.08 17.66
N ASP A 87 22.29 -0.16 17.27
CA ASP A 87 22.41 -1.30 18.19
C ASP A 87 23.57 -2.25 17.81
N ILE A 88 24.77 -1.69 17.62
CA ILE A 88 26.01 -2.47 17.48
C ILE A 88 26.41 -3.06 18.84
N ILE A 89 25.65 -4.04 19.33
CA ILE A 89 26.04 -4.89 20.44
C ILE A 89 25.49 -6.30 20.17
N LYS A 90 26.17 -7.12 19.34
CA LYS A 90 26.31 -8.57 19.67
C LYS A 90 27.23 -9.47 18.84
N ASN A 91 27.72 -9.12 17.66
CA ASN A 91 28.50 -10.08 16.86
C ASN A 91 29.84 -9.55 16.35
N ARG A 92 30.95 -10.18 16.76
CA ARG A 92 32.35 -9.80 16.41
C ARG A 92 32.70 -9.87 14.92
N LYS A 93 32.00 -10.68 14.11
CA LYS A 93 32.25 -10.74 12.66
C LYS A 93 31.61 -9.57 11.92
N ASP A 94 30.44 -9.14 12.38
CA ASP A 94 29.71 -8.00 11.82
C ASP A 94 30.49 -6.69 12.06
N GLU A 95 31.25 -6.62 13.16
CA GLU A 95 32.08 -5.46 13.53
C GLU A 95 33.15 -5.11 12.49
N VAL A 96 33.90 -6.09 11.98
CA VAL A 96 35.00 -5.85 11.01
C VAL A 96 34.46 -5.38 9.66
N ILE A 97 33.36 -6.01 9.19
CA ILE A 97 32.74 -5.67 7.91
C ILE A 97 32.08 -4.29 8.00
N CYS A 98 31.40 -4.01 9.10
CA CYS A 98 30.83 -2.70 9.38
C CYS A 98 31.88 -1.60 9.50
N GLU A 99 33.01 -1.87 10.15
CA GLU A 99 34.10 -0.92 10.30
C GLU A 99 34.75 -0.62 8.95
N ALA A 100 35.04 -1.65 8.15
CA ALA A 100 35.55 -1.47 6.79
C ALA A 100 34.59 -0.62 5.94
N LEU A 101 33.29 -0.88 6.05
CA LEU A 101 32.26 -0.10 5.37
C LEU A 101 32.18 1.34 5.83
N LYS A 102 32.21 1.57 7.14
CA LYS A 102 32.23 2.89 7.74
C LYS A 102 33.45 3.68 7.28
N ASN A 103 34.61 3.03 7.17
CA ASN A 103 35.84 3.64 6.68
C ASN A 103 35.72 4.04 5.20
N ILE A 104 35.20 3.16 4.33
CA ILE A 104 34.95 3.49 2.92
C ILE A 104 33.96 4.66 2.80
N LEU A 105 32.87 4.64 3.56
CA LEU A 105 31.83 5.66 3.50
C LEU A 105 32.35 7.03 4.00
N ASN A 106 33.17 7.02 5.06
CA ASN A 106 33.86 8.20 5.55
C ASN A 106 34.86 8.76 4.54
N GLU A 107 35.64 7.91 3.86
CA GLU A 107 36.57 8.31 2.81
C GLU A 107 35.86 8.96 1.62
N TYR A 108 34.70 8.43 1.23
CA TYR A 108 33.86 9.05 0.20
C TYR A 108 33.27 10.38 0.65
N LYS A 109 32.84 10.47 1.91
CA LYS A 109 32.28 11.71 2.49
C LYS A 109 33.32 12.83 2.54
N THR A 110 34.53 12.55 3.01
CA THR A 110 35.62 13.55 3.05
C THR A 110 36.00 14.00 1.64
N LYS A 111 36.12 13.07 0.68
CA LYS A 111 36.39 13.39 -0.74
C LYS A 111 35.26 14.19 -1.39
N PHE A 112 34.02 14.05 -0.93
CA PHE A 112 32.89 14.83 -1.42
C PHE A 112 32.87 16.23 -0.80
N GLU A 113 33.07 16.34 0.52
CA GLU A 113 33.13 17.61 1.25
C GLU A 113 34.32 18.48 0.79
N GLU A 114 35.49 17.89 0.53
CA GLU A 114 36.64 18.59 -0.06
C GLU A 114 36.33 19.15 -1.45
N ARG A 115 35.59 18.41 -2.30
CA ARG A 115 35.20 18.90 -3.64
C ARG A 115 34.15 20.01 -3.59
N VAL A 116 33.29 20.01 -2.58
CA VAL A 116 32.32 21.08 -2.34
C VAL A 116 33.02 22.33 -1.82
N ALA A 117 33.95 22.19 -0.86
CA ALA A 117 34.73 23.29 -0.32
C ALA A 117 35.66 23.94 -1.36
N VAL A 118 36.30 23.15 -2.24
CA VAL A 118 37.17 23.67 -3.32
C VAL A 118 36.38 24.49 -4.35
N LYS A 119 35.12 24.11 -4.64
CA LYS A 119 34.23 24.87 -5.53
C LYS A 119 33.78 26.21 -4.93
N GLU A 120 33.51 26.27 -3.62
CA GLU A 120 33.16 27.53 -2.95
C GLU A 120 34.31 28.54 -2.93
N THR A 121 35.58 28.09 -2.95
CA THR A 121 36.73 28.99 -3.03
C THR A 121 37.13 29.44 -4.44
N THR A 122 36.61 28.81 -5.51
CA THR A 122 36.97 29.17 -6.91
C THR A 122 35.88 29.90 -7.70
N GLU A 123 34.65 30.03 -7.18
CA GLU A 123 33.53 30.71 -7.85
C GLU A 123 33.29 32.17 -7.42
N ASN A 124 34.20 32.80 -6.67
CA ASN A 124 34.11 34.24 -6.37
C ASN A 124 34.60 35.16 -7.52
N ILE A 125 34.76 34.63 -8.74
CA ILE A 125 35.00 35.47 -9.92
C ILE A 125 34.03 35.07 -11.04
N LYS A 126 33.06 35.98 -11.23
CA LYS A 126 32.18 36.19 -12.39
C LYS A 126 30.89 35.36 -12.50
N SER A 127 29.84 36.07 -12.12
CA SER A 127 28.68 36.39 -12.96
C SER A 127 27.43 35.53 -12.83
N SER A 128 26.33 36.25 -12.56
CA SER A 128 24.93 35.89 -12.70
C SER A 128 24.46 34.66 -11.93
N VAL A 129 24.08 34.90 -10.67
CA VAL A 129 23.16 34.06 -9.92
C VAL A 129 21.81 34.05 -10.63
N GLN A 130 21.66 33.15 -11.60
CA GLN A 130 20.35 32.62 -11.94
C GLN A 130 20.07 31.56 -10.88
N SER A 131 19.21 31.90 -9.92
CA SER A 131 18.80 31.00 -8.85
C SER A 131 18.24 29.72 -9.45
N ILE A 132 19.03 28.65 -9.42
CA ILE A 132 18.56 27.30 -9.70
C ILE A 132 17.44 27.03 -8.69
N PRO A 133 16.21 26.69 -9.13
CA PRO A 133 15.16 26.37 -8.18
C PRO A 133 15.59 25.14 -7.41
N THR A 134 15.90 25.32 -6.13
CA THR A 134 16.06 24.25 -5.16
C THR A 134 14.76 23.46 -5.12
N TYR A 135 14.68 22.42 -5.95
CA TYR A 135 13.59 21.47 -5.96
C TYR A 135 13.70 20.64 -4.68
N LYS A 136 13.11 21.16 -3.59
CA LYS A 136 12.86 20.37 -2.38
C LYS A 136 11.93 19.25 -2.80
N ASN A 137 12.54 18.11 -3.11
CA ASN A 137 11.86 16.86 -3.42
C ASN A 137 10.88 16.56 -2.29
N ASN A 138 9.59 16.80 -2.52
CA ASN A 138 8.50 16.51 -1.61
C ASN A 138 8.22 14.99 -1.54
N ILE A 139 9.28 14.17 -1.46
CA ILE A 139 9.20 12.71 -1.36
C ILE A 139 8.33 12.32 -0.15
N LYS A 140 8.44 13.07 0.95
CA LYS A 140 7.57 12.89 2.13
C LYS A 140 6.10 13.10 1.80
N ALA A 141 5.76 14.12 1.01
CA ALA A 141 4.38 14.36 0.60
C ALA A 141 3.88 13.25 -0.32
N ALA A 142 4.70 12.81 -1.28
CA ALA A 142 4.36 11.70 -2.16
C ALA A 142 4.07 10.41 -1.37
N ILE A 143 4.93 10.06 -0.40
CA ILE A 143 4.73 8.89 0.47
C ILE A 143 3.46 9.03 1.33
N ILE A 144 3.21 10.21 1.92
CA ILE A 144 2.00 10.44 2.71
C ILE A 144 0.74 10.31 1.83
N THR A 145 0.76 10.89 0.62
CA THR A 145 -0.38 10.80 -0.30
C THR A 145 -0.68 9.36 -0.72
N THR A 146 0.34 8.54 -1.00
CA THR A 146 0.13 7.14 -1.38
C THR A 146 -0.46 6.32 -0.23
N ILE A 147 0.00 6.54 1.01
CA ILE A 147 -0.56 5.89 2.21
C ILE A 147 -2.04 6.27 2.38
N ILE A 148 -2.38 7.56 2.28
CA ILE A 148 -3.77 8.04 2.41
C ILE A 148 -4.67 7.42 1.34
N VAL A 149 -4.22 7.40 0.08
CA VAL A 149 -5.00 6.81 -1.02
C VAL A 149 -5.22 5.31 -0.80
N MET A 150 -4.19 4.58 -0.37
CA MET A 150 -4.31 3.15 -0.06
C MET A 150 -5.31 2.91 1.08
N LEU A 151 -5.24 3.69 2.16
CA LEU A 151 -6.19 3.60 3.28
C LEU A 151 -7.62 3.88 2.85
N LEU A 152 -7.83 4.88 1.99
CA LEU A 152 -9.16 5.18 1.44
C LEU A 152 -9.70 4.00 0.62
N ILE A 153 -8.88 3.41 -0.25
CA ILE A 153 -9.27 2.24 -1.05
C ILE A 153 -9.65 1.06 -0.14
N PHE A 154 -8.83 0.75 0.87
CA PHE A 154 -9.15 -0.31 1.84
C PHE A 154 -10.43 -0.03 2.60
N LEU A 155 -10.67 1.22 3.00
CA LEU A 155 -11.89 1.62 3.69
C LEU A 155 -13.12 1.46 2.77
N PHE A 156 -13.03 1.86 1.49
CA PHE A 156 -14.10 1.64 0.52
C PHE A 156 -14.39 0.16 0.31
N ILE A 157 -13.36 -0.68 0.14
CA ILE A 157 -13.52 -2.13 0.01
C ILE A 157 -14.19 -2.71 1.27
N PHE A 158 -13.74 -2.29 2.45
CA PHE A 158 -14.31 -2.73 3.72
C PHE A 158 -15.78 -2.34 3.85
N LEU A 159 -16.15 -1.11 3.49
CA LEU A 159 -17.55 -0.66 3.48
C LEU A 159 -18.36 -1.49 2.48
N VAL A 160 -17.89 -1.64 1.24
CA VAL A 160 -18.56 -2.45 0.22
C VAL A 160 -18.74 -3.89 0.71
N PHE A 161 -17.72 -4.51 1.28
CA PHE A 161 -17.81 -5.89 1.78
C PHE A 161 -18.79 -6.01 2.96
N LYS A 162 -18.71 -5.09 3.92
CA LYS A 162 -19.61 -5.05 5.09
C LYS A 162 -21.07 -4.79 4.70
N PHE A 163 -21.31 -3.94 3.70
CA PHE A 163 -22.65 -3.64 3.21
C PHE A 163 -23.17 -4.67 2.19
N ALA A 164 -22.29 -5.27 1.38
CA ALA A 164 -22.65 -6.34 0.44
C ALA A 164 -23.02 -7.62 1.19
N SER A 165 -22.25 -7.99 2.22
CA SER A 165 -22.53 -9.14 3.07
C SER A 165 -23.84 -8.95 3.86
N ASN A 166 -24.11 -7.73 4.35
CA ASN A 166 -25.36 -7.38 5.04
C ASN A 166 -26.44 -6.82 4.10
N SER A 167 -26.32 -7.02 2.79
CA SER A 167 -27.18 -6.35 1.81
C SER A 167 -28.65 -6.74 1.96
N SER A 168 -28.94 -7.99 2.33
CA SER A 168 -30.30 -8.46 2.59
C SER A 168 -30.97 -7.72 3.75
N TYR A 169 -30.24 -7.50 4.85
CA TYR A 169 -30.74 -6.77 6.02
C TYR A 169 -30.99 -5.29 5.70
N PHE A 170 -30.06 -4.67 4.98
CA PHE A 170 -30.21 -3.27 4.54
C PHE A 170 -31.37 -3.10 3.55
N GLN A 171 -31.51 -4.00 2.58
CA GLN A 171 -32.62 -4.01 1.63
C GLN A 171 -33.96 -4.17 2.35
N GLN A 172 -34.06 -5.07 3.33
CA GLN A 172 -35.27 -5.23 4.13
C GLN A 172 -35.60 -3.96 4.93
N LYS A 173 -34.60 -3.31 5.54
CA LYS A 173 -34.81 -2.06 6.29
C LYS A 173 -35.24 -0.91 5.37
N LEU A 174 -34.63 -0.78 4.19
CA LEU A 174 -35.01 0.18 3.16
C LEU A 174 -36.42 -0.08 2.62
N GLN A 175 -36.78 -1.33 2.36
CA GLN A 175 -38.15 -1.71 1.95
C GLN A 175 -39.17 -1.37 3.05
N ARG A 176 -38.86 -1.64 4.32
CA ARG A 176 -39.73 -1.26 5.45
C ARG A 176 -39.92 0.26 5.52
N MET A 177 -38.86 1.06 5.32
CA MET A 177 -38.97 2.52 5.29
C MET A 177 -39.81 2.99 4.09
N ARG A 178 -39.60 2.43 2.90
CA ARG A 178 -40.37 2.76 1.70
C ARG A 178 -41.85 2.42 1.86
N ASN A 179 -42.18 1.30 2.48
CA ASN A 179 -43.57 0.90 2.75
C ASN A 179 -44.24 1.84 3.78
N LYS A 180 -43.52 2.30 4.81
CA LYS A 180 -44.03 3.32 5.74
C LYS A 180 -44.35 4.63 5.01
N TRP A 181 -43.46 5.09 4.13
CA TRP A 181 -43.69 6.31 3.34
C TRP A 181 -44.87 6.17 2.38
N LYS A 182 -45.01 5.04 1.69
CA LYS A 182 -46.19 4.77 0.85
C LYS A 182 -47.49 4.80 1.65
N ASN A 183 -47.51 4.24 2.87
CA ASN A 183 -48.70 4.31 3.72
C ASN A 183 -49.04 5.76 4.11
N ILE A 184 -48.05 6.59 4.41
CA ILE A 184 -48.27 8.01 4.72
C ILE A 184 -48.82 8.75 3.49
N ASP A 185 -48.28 8.49 2.29
CA ASP A 185 -48.75 9.10 1.04
C ASP A 185 -50.20 8.68 0.69
N ILE A 186 -50.55 7.41 0.91
CA ILE A 186 -51.92 6.90 0.76
C ILE A 186 -52.85 7.60 1.76
N VAL A 187 -52.45 7.74 3.03
CA VAL A 187 -53.26 8.44 4.04
C VAL A 187 -53.43 9.92 3.69
N CYS A 188 -52.38 10.58 3.21
CA CYS A 188 -52.43 11.97 2.76
C CYS A 188 -53.32 12.17 1.52
N SER A 189 -53.29 11.25 0.56
CA SER A 189 -54.15 11.33 -0.64
C SER A 189 -55.63 11.14 -0.30
N ILE A 190 -55.95 10.24 0.64
CA ILE A 190 -57.31 10.07 1.17
C ILE A 190 -57.81 11.34 1.88
N LEU A 191 -56.97 11.97 2.70
CA LEU A 191 -57.32 13.22 3.41
C LEU A 191 -57.60 14.37 2.42
N LYS A 192 -56.76 14.55 1.40
CA LYS A 192 -56.99 15.58 0.36
C LYS A 192 -58.28 15.36 -0.43
N GLN A 193 -58.63 14.12 -0.75
CA GLN A 193 -59.89 13.80 -1.42
C GLN A 193 -61.10 14.23 -0.57
N SER A 194 -61.02 14.07 0.75
CA SER A 194 -62.10 14.45 1.68
C SER A 194 -62.29 15.97 1.80
N GLU A 195 -61.20 16.75 1.71
CA GLU A 195 -61.26 18.22 1.72
C GLU A 195 -61.84 18.78 0.41
N ILE A 196 -61.47 18.20 -0.74
CA ILE A 196 -62.02 18.58 -2.05
C ILE A 196 -63.52 18.30 -2.10
N ASN A 197 -63.97 17.16 -1.55
CA ASN A 197 -65.39 16.81 -1.54
C ASN A 197 -66.23 17.74 -0.65
N ARG A 198 -65.66 18.30 0.42
CA ARG A 198 -66.33 19.30 1.27
C ARG A 198 -66.53 20.64 0.56
N ASN A 199 -65.52 21.10 -0.19
CA ASN A 199 -65.58 22.40 -0.86
C ASN A 199 -66.52 22.44 -2.08
N ILE A 200 -66.70 21.32 -2.78
CA ILE A 200 -67.64 21.25 -3.93
C ILE A 200 -69.10 21.35 -3.47
N SER A 201 -69.44 20.86 -2.26
CA SER A 201 -70.81 20.96 -1.73
C SER A 201 -71.25 22.40 -1.39
N TRP A 202 -70.30 23.31 -1.17
CA TRP A 202 -70.59 24.71 -0.81
C TRP A 202 -70.76 25.63 -2.02
N ASN A 203 -70.18 25.30 -3.17
CA ASN A 203 -70.20 26.19 -4.34
C ASN A 203 -71.49 26.10 -5.17
N ASN A 204 -72.32 25.07 -4.96
CA ASN A 204 -73.61 24.92 -5.63
C ASN A 204 -74.74 25.78 -5.03
N ARG A 205 -74.49 26.58 -3.98
CA ARG A 205 -75.51 27.46 -3.37
C ARG A 205 -75.56 28.89 -3.92
N TYR A 206 -74.65 29.30 -4.80
CA TYR A 206 -74.55 30.70 -5.25
C TYR A 206 -74.80 30.95 -6.75
N ASN A 207 -75.20 29.94 -7.52
CA ASN A 207 -75.71 30.18 -8.88
C ASN A 207 -77.20 30.56 -8.83
N ILE A 208 -77.49 31.76 -8.33
CA ILE A 208 -78.78 32.43 -8.54
C ILE A 208 -78.58 33.41 -9.70
N SER A 209 -79.39 33.18 -10.72
CA SER A 209 -79.51 33.85 -12.01
C SER A 209 -79.53 35.39 -11.95
N TYR A 210 -78.63 36.02 -12.69
CA TYR A 210 -78.83 37.36 -13.23
C TYR A 210 -79.14 37.22 -14.72
N ASN A 211 -80.43 37.28 -15.04
CA ASN A 211 -80.91 37.59 -16.38
C ASN A 211 -81.55 38.98 -16.26
N ILE A 212 -80.97 39.98 -16.91
CA ILE A 212 -81.54 41.33 -17.01
C ILE A 212 -81.80 41.58 -18.50
N ASP A 213 -83.03 42.01 -18.76
CA ASP A 213 -83.63 42.33 -20.07
C ASP A 213 -82.91 43.48 -20.81
#